data_AF-A0A957HRI4-F1
#
_entry.id   AF-A0A957HRI4-F1
#
_cell.length_a   1.000
_cell.length_b   1.000
_cell.length_c   1.000
_cell.angle_alpha   90.00
_cell.angle_beta   90.00
_cell.angle_gamma   90.00
#
_symmetry.space_group_name_H-M   'P 1'
#
loop_
_entity.id
_entity.type
_entity.pdbx_description
1 polymer ?
#
loop_
_entity_poly.entity_id
_entity_poly.type
_entity_poly.pdbx_seq_one_letter_code
_entity_poly.pdbx_strand_id
1 'polypeptide(L)'
;MNLFNKFQERFNTKQIEEEGQSIVLISLILVALLLFVGLAVDVGFVFARTSQLQAAVDAAALSGVSEIINETNPSSTILADTKAGQFLNANGVPITGTTGITITFQSSRGITPLGVTEYSVTVTWPVELFFLRLIRREPVNVTRSATAAISYLTDIYASRRVEDGTVTTSTQGIFGPQICTEYGDAFSPINSIWDPDFYTYQYRIMIPADYNENVVRVELFDPDSVNQADNEHTIALTENALTHPTNPLSDVPPPTKFCGIHGGGSEQKNPCVLRTGELELTPSGTSGVTPTYSIDQVNPFWFVRIDENRGAGDPDLHGNGQCVSGSPASYEPRFNTQTRFELYYYQANPGGRDIRTSIASYTGNTGDARDVNGFHDTDMHWVSPGADKQGFDYPIPDVPGVSEVPTDEGNTSFEVDLTSDVSGIVTDINTGVRYLYLDVTSLSGASENGFEIWAGPADYAETEPSDVNARNVKAINVPGSHNSNGVVIFALGRLPMNSVIGNAVDIPLVFVGAEQAGAPMTISLFDTDSGAQPPIEFYFDSINKNNWSKVFSNPPDADPDGQVGRCEIGNCNDQWVTPAYQLTVPGVLDNCDYQNQNPDDCTPFYGGRLMVNYIGGEYDSYSWQIQISGLPFLVR
;
A
#
# COMPACT_ATOMS: atom_id res chain seq x y z
N MET A 1 -10.39 -115.95 45.55
CA MET A 1 -9.71 -116.49 44.36
C MET A 1 -9.11 -115.32 43.61
N ASN A 2 -7.77 -115.21 43.67
CA ASN A 2 -6.84 -114.63 42.69
C ASN A 2 -7.24 -113.37 41.91
N LEU A 3 -6.55 -112.25 42.21
CA LEU A 3 -5.32 -111.79 41.54
C LEU A 3 -5.63 -111.03 40.24
N PHE A 4 -5.48 -109.70 40.26
CA PHE A 4 -4.83 -108.88 39.22
C PHE A 4 -4.72 -107.45 39.79
N ASN A 5 -3.75 -107.20 40.67
CA ASN A 5 -2.49 -106.51 40.36
C ASN A 5 -2.62 -105.10 39.78
N LYS A 6 -2.11 -104.14 40.57
CA LYS A 6 -1.31 -102.97 40.18
C LYS A 6 -1.91 -102.04 39.12
N PHE A 7 -2.39 -100.87 39.56
CA PHE A 7 -1.82 -99.57 39.17
C PHE A 7 -2.44 -98.49 40.08
N GLN A 8 -1.59 -97.56 40.54
CA GLN A 8 -1.92 -96.29 41.22
C GLN A 8 -2.25 -96.33 42.71
N GLU A 9 -1.24 -96.72 43.50
CA GLU A 9 -0.89 -95.92 44.68
C GLU A 9 -0.28 -94.59 44.22
N ARG A 10 -0.52 -93.51 44.99
CA ARG A 10 -0.09 -92.11 44.80
C ARG A 10 -0.96 -91.27 43.85
N PHE A 11 -1.82 -90.44 44.43
CA PHE A 11 -1.51 -89.01 44.60
C PHE A 11 -2.32 -88.47 45.78
N ASN A 12 -1.64 -88.41 46.92
CA ASN A 12 -1.89 -87.43 47.97
C ASN A 12 -1.65 -86.04 47.32
N THR A 13 -2.65 -85.51 46.61
CA THR A 13 -2.59 -84.15 46.10
C THR A 13 -3.11 -83.26 47.21
N LYS A 14 -2.14 -82.85 48.03
CA LYS A 14 -2.15 -81.62 48.80
C LYS A 14 -2.86 -80.55 47.94
N GLN A 15 -4.09 -80.19 48.31
CA GLN A 15 -4.70 -78.96 47.81
C GLN A 15 -3.78 -77.84 48.27
N ILE A 16 -2.93 -77.38 47.35
CA ILE A 16 -2.27 -76.09 47.50
C ILE A 16 -3.35 -75.10 47.11
N GLU A 17 -3.94 -74.47 48.12
CA GLU A 17 -4.71 -73.24 47.96
C GLU A 17 -3.79 -72.21 47.32
N GLU A 18 -3.92 -71.99 46.01
CA GLU A 18 -3.36 -70.81 45.35
C GLU A 18 -4.30 -69.62 45.54
N GLU A 19 -4.46 -69.15 46.78
CA GLU A 19 -5.29 -67.97 47.10
C GLU A 19 -4.51 -66.64 47.20
N GLY A 20 -3.21 -66.64 46.90
CA GLY A 20 -2.34 -65.47 47.06
C GLY A 20 -1.84 -64.78 45.79
N GLN A 21 -2.01 -65.35 44.59
CA GLN A 21 -1.41 -64.80 43.37
C GLN A 21 -2.23 -63.65 42.76
N SER A 22 -3.55 -63.72 42.87
CA SER A 22 -4.47 -62.70 42.31
C SER A 22 -4.28 -61.32 42.94
N ILE A 23 -4.04 -61.25 44.25
CA ILE A 23 -3.82 -59.97 44.95
C ILE A 23 -2.52 -59.29 44.51
N VAL A 24 -1.47 -60.07 44.20
CA VAL A 24 -0.20 -59.55 43.67
C VAL A 24 -0.38 -59.00 42.25
N LEU A 25 -1.10 -59.72 41.39
CA LEU A 25 -1.39 -59.30 40.03
C LEU A 25 -2.25 -58.02 40.00
N ILE A 26 -3.31 -57.97 40.81
CA ILE A 26 -4.19 -56.79 40.95
C ILE A 26 -3.39 -55.58 41.44
N SER A 27 -2.51 -55.77 42.43
CA SER A 27 -1.66 -54.69 42.95
C SER A 27 -0.72 -54.14 41.87
N LEU A 28 -0.12 -55.00 41.05
CA LEU A 28 0.74 -54.58 39.93
C LEU A 28 -0.05 -53.84 38.84
N ILE A 29 -1.26 -54.32 38.51
CA ILE A 29 -2.12 -53.67 37.52
C ILE A 29 -2.58 -52.29 38.02
N LEU A 30 -2.94 -52.15 39.29
CA LEU A 30 -3.31 -50.86 39.87
C LEU A 30 -2.16 -49.86 39.81
N VAL A 31 -0.93 -50.29 40.12
CA VAL A 31 0.26 -49.44 39.98
C VAL A 31 0.48 -49.06 38.52
N ALA A 32 0.33 -49.99 37.57
CA ALA A 32 0.45 -49.70 36.15
C ALA A 32 -0.61 -48.70 35.66
N LEU A 33 -1.87 -48.85 36.09
CA LEU A 33 -2.95 -47.92 35.76
C LEU A 33 -2.70 -46.52 36.33
N LEU A 34 -2.20 -46.41 37.56
CA LEU A 34 -1.82 -45.12 38.15
C LEU A 34 -0.67 -44.45 37.37
N LEU A 35 0.30 -45.22 36.87
CA LEU A 35 1.35 -44.68 36.01
C LEU A 35 0.80 -44.14 34.69
N PHE A 36 -0.16 -44.83 34.06
CA PHE A 36 -0.81 -44.35 32.84
C PHE A 36 -1.66 -43.10 33.07
N VAL A 37 -2.40 -43.03 34.18
CA VAL A 37 -3.15 -41.82 34.56
C VAL A 37 -2.19 -40.66 34.82
N GLY A 38 -1.10 -40.90 35.55
CA GLY A 38 -0.07 -39.91 35.80
C GLY A 38 0.57 -39.37 34.52
N LEU A 39 0.89 -40.26 33.59
CA LEU A 39 1.40 -39.88 32.26
C LEU A 39 0.39 -39.03 31.49
N ALA A 40 -0.90 -39.41 31.49
CA ALA A 40 -1.94 -38.65 30.81
C ALA A 40 -2.10 -37.24 31.40
N VAL A 41 -2.02 -37.09 32.73
CA VAL A 41 -2.08 -35.78 33.41
C VAL A 41 -0.86 -34.93 33.06
N ASP A 42 0.35 -35.49 33.10
CA ASP A 42 1.58 -34.76 32.75
C ASP A 42 1.55 -34.28 31.30
N VAL A 43 1.15 -35.13 30.35
CA VAL A 43 1.01 -34.75 28.93
C VAL A 43 -0.06 -33.67 28.75
N GLY A 44 -1.22 -33.83 29.39
CA GLY A 44 -2.29 -32.83 29.35
C GLY A 44 -1.85 -31.49 29.93
N PHE A 45 -1.07 -31.49 31.01
CA PHE A 45 -0.54 -30.28 31.62
C PHE A 45 0.50 -29.60 30.74
N VAL A 46 1.44 -30.36 30.15
CA VAL A 46 2.41 -29.82 29.18
C VAL A 46 1.68 -29.21 27.99
N PHE A 47 0.65 -29.86 27.46
CA PHE A 47 -0.15 -29.32 26.36
C PHE A 47 -0.86 -28.00 26.75
N ALA A 48 -1.49 -27.95 27.91
CA ALA A 48 -2.14 -26.73 28.41
C ALA A 48 -1.14 -25.57 28.61
N ARG A 49 0.02 -25.85 29.21
CA ARG A 49 1.10 -24.85 29.39
C ARG A 49 1.69 -24.38 28.08
N THR A 50 1.77 -25.28 27.10
CA THR A 50 2.23 -24.96 25.75
C THR A 50 1.28 -23.97 25.06
N SER A 51 -0.04 -24.20 25.16
CA SER A 51 -1.04 -23.29 24.61
C SER A 51 -1.04 -21.93 25.33
N GLN A 52 -0.89 -21.93 26.66
CA GLN A 52 -0.77 -20.69 27.43
C GLN A 52 0.48 -19.90 27.05
N LEU A 53 1.61 -20.59 26.87
CA LEU A 53 2.86 -19.95 26.48
C LEU A 53 2.76 -19.32 25.08
N GLN A 54 2.11 -19.97 24.12
CA GLN A 54 1.90 -19.38 22.79
C GLN A 54 1.14 -18.05 22.89
N ALA A 55 -0.04 -18.04 23.53
CA ALA A 55 -0.84 -16.82 23.69
C ALA A 55 -0.08 -15.71 24.43
N ALA A 56 0.75 -16.06 25.42
CA ALA A 56 1.59 -15.09 26.13
C ALA A 56 2.68 -14.49 25.23
N VAL A 57 3.31 -15.31 24.38
CA VAL A 57 4.36 -14.88 23.45
C VAL A 57 3.78 -14.04 22.32
N ASP A 58 2.60 -14.38 21.81
CA ASP A 58 1.86 -13.60 20.81
C ASP A 58 1.55 -12.19 21.33
N ALA A 59 0.98 -12.10 22.54
CA ALA A 59 0.69 -10.82 23.19
C ALA A 59 1.96 -10.01 23.48
N ALA A 60 3.06 -10.69 23.84
CA ALA A 60 4.34 -10.05 24.08
C ALA A 60 4.92 -9.45 22.79
N ALA A 61 4.88 -10.17 21.67
CA ALA A 61 5.34 -9.67 20.37
C ALA A 61 4.51 -8.46 19.91
N LEU A 62 3.18 -8.54 19.98
CA LEU A 62 2.27 -7.44 19.63
C LEU A 62 2.53 -6.18 20.46
N SER A 63 2.69 -6.34 21.77
CA SER A 63 2.96 -5.19 22.64
C SER A 63 4.37 -4.63 22.51
N GLY A 64 5.36 -5.48 22.21
CA GLY A 64 6.74 -5.06 22.04
C GLY A 64 6.93 -4.23 20.78
N VAL A 65 6.34 -4.67 19.66
CA VAL A 65 6.52 -4.01 18.37
C VAL A 65 5.99 -2.57 18.36
N SER A 66 4.94 -2.25 19.14
CA SER A 66 4.37 -0.90 19.20
C SER A 66 5.31 0.16 19.79
N GLU A 67 6.35 -0.24 20.51
CA GLU A 67 7.34 0.68 21.09
C GLU A 67 8.50 0.97 20.12
N ILE A 68 8.50 0.37 18.92
CA ILE A 68 9.55 0.55 17.91
C ILE A 68 9.21 1.71 16.98
N ILE A 69 9.26 2.93 17.48
CA ILE A 69 8.83 4.16 16.76
C ILE A 69 9.75 4.52 15.57
N ASN A 70 11.02 4.10 15.58
CA ASN A 70 11.96 4.36 14.48
C ASN A 70 13.02 3.26 14.42
N GLU A 71 13.22 2.69 13.23
CA GLU A 71 14.13 1.59 12.98
C GLU A 71 15.60 1.92 13.32
N THR A 72 16.00 3.18 13.18
CA THR A 72 17.40 3.59 13.40
C THR A 72 17.76 3.84 14.86
N ASN A 73 16.79 3.86 15.78
CA ASN A 73 17.04 4.19 17.19
C ASN A 73 17.27 2.92 18.05
N PRO A 74 18.48 2.64 18.58
CA PRO A 74 18.75 1.46 19.40
C PRO A 74 17.99 1.44 20.74
N SER A 75 17.57 2.60 21.24
CA SER A 75 16.82 2.71 22.51
C SER A 75 15.39 2.16 22.40
N SER A 76 14.83 2.09 21.19
CA SER A 76 13.50 1.55 20.94
C SER A 76 13.41 0.05 21.25
N THR A 77 14.47 -0.72 21.01
CA THR A 77 14.53 -2.15 21.33
C THR A 77 14.41 -2.42 22.82
N ILE A 78 15.00 -1.58 23.67
CA ILE A 78 14.93 -1.72 25.13
C ILE A 78 13.50 -1.48 25.63
N LEU A 79 12.80 -0.50 25.05
CA LEU A 79 11.39 -0.23 25.35
C LEU A 79 10.50 -1.40 24.90
N ALA A 80 10.73 -1.91 23.68
CA ALA A 80 10.04 -3.09 23.15
C ALA A 80 10.25 -4.33 24.03
N ASP A 81 11.49 -4.64 24.42
CA ASP A 81 11.82 -5.76 25.31
C ASP A 81 11.18 -5.59 26.70
N THR A 82 11.21 -4.37 27.23
CA THR A 82 10.57 -4.05 28.52
C THR A 82 9.06 -4.28 28.46
N LYS A 83 8.43 -3.82 27.38
CA LYS A 83 6.97 -3.91 27.16
C LYS A 83 6.53 -5.35 26.91
N ALA A 84 7.18 -6.05 25.99
CA ALA A 84 7.00 -7.49 25.77
C ALA A 84 7.15 -8.25 27.08
N GLY A 85 8.10 -7.84 27.91
CA GLY A 85 8.30 -8.45 29.20
C GLY A 85 7.18 -8.19 30.23
N GLN A 86 6.62 -6.99 30.26
CA GLN A 86 5.44 -6.71 31.08
C GLN A 86 4.26 -7.60 30.70
N PHE A 87 4.06 -7.86 29.41
CA PHE A 87 2.99 -8.73 28.92
C PHE A 87 3.23 -10.22 29.23
N LEU A 88 4.47 -10.70 29.12
CA LEU A 88 4.82 -12.06 29.58
C LEU A 88 4.54 -12.24 31.08
N ASN A 89 4.96 -11.27 31.91
CA ASN A 89 4.70 -11.28 33.35
C ASN A 89 3.19 -11.25 33.66
N ALA A 90 2.42 -10.42 32.95
CA ALA A 90 0.97 -10.32 33.10
C ALA A 90 0.26 -11.64 32.73
N ASN A 91 0.82 -12.41 31.79
CA ASN A 91 0.33 -13.75 31.41
C ASN A 91 0.88 -14.89 32.29
N GLY A 92 1.57 -14.56 33.39
CA GLY A 92 2.09 -15.54 34.35
C GLY A 92 3.39 -16.22 33.91
N VAL A 93 4.16 -15.60 33.02
CA VAL A 93 5.48 -16.05 32.55
C VAL A 93 6.56 -15.10 33.10
N PRO A 94 7.09 -15.34 34.32
CA PRO A 94 7.99 -14.41 35.00
C PRO A 94 9.42 -14.44 34.43
N ILE A 95 9.85 -13.36 33.79
CA ILE A 95 11.16 -13.24 33.11
C ILE A 95 12.29 -12.77 34.04
N THR A 96 11.96 -12.24 35.21
CA THR A 96 12.91 -11.97 36.27
C THR A 96 12.87 -13.09 37.30
N GLY A 97 13.90 -13.92 37.27
CA GLY A 97 14.04 -15.10 38.11
C GLY A 97 13.84 -14.80 39.59
N THR A 98 12.79 -15.38 40.17
CA THR A 98 12.68 -15.54 41.63
C THR A 98 12.75 -16.99 42.09
N THR A 99 12.94 -17.97 41.21
CA THR A 99 13.24 -19.36 41.62
C THR A 99 13.84 -20.20 40.48
N GLY A 100 15.17 -20.30 40.39
CA GLY A 100 15.90 -21.44 39.80
C GLY A 100 15.63 -21.87 38.35
N ILE A 101 14.77 -21.18 37.62
CA ILE A 101 14.31 -21.48 36.26
C ILE A 101 14.87 -20.40 35.34
N THR A 102 15.78 -20.78 34.44
CA THR A 102 16.30 -19.86 33.41
C THR A 102 15.31 -19.81 32.27
N ILE A 103 14.40 -18.83 32.28
CA ILE A 103 13.63 -18.46 31.10
C ILE A 103 14.56 -17.72 30.16
N THR A 104 14.80 -18.25 28.96
CA THR A 104 15.51 -17.52 27.90
C THR A 104 14.51 -16.67 27.12
N PHE A 105 14.73 -15.36 27.15
CA PHE A 105 14.06 -14.37 26.30
C PHE A 105 15.05 -13.94 25.22
N GLN A 106 14.70 -14.18 23.97
CA GLN A 106 15.46 -13.69 22.82
C GLN A 106 14.52 -12.85 21.97
N SER A 107 14.93 -11.62 21.69
CA SER A 107 14.25 -10.76 20.75
C SER A 107 15.13 -10.51 19.53
N SER A 108 14.51 -10.38 18.37
CA SER A 108 15.18 -9.94 17.15
C SER A 108 14.30 -8.98 16.38
N ARG A 109 14.93 -7.95 15.80
CA ARG A 109 14.30 -7.02 14.88
C ARG A 109 14.51 -7.48 13.44
N GLY A 110 13.54 -7.16 12.60
CA GLY A 110 13.62 -7.38 11.17
C GLY A 110 12.85 -6.31 10.42
N ILE A 111 12.86 -6.42 9.10
CA ILE A 111 11.98 -5.69 8.20
C ILE A 111 11.26 -6.78 7.42
N THR A 112 9.93 -6.68 7.33
CA THR A 112 9.11 -7.57 6.50
C THR A 112 9.56 -7.43 5.04
N PRO A 113 9.22 -8.39 4.16
CA PRO A 113 9.38 -8.20 2.72
C PRO A 113 8.69 -6.94 2.15
N LEU A 114 7.77 -6.33 2.90
CA LEU A 114 7.02 -5.09 2.59
C LEU A 114 7.66 -3.83 3.19
N GLY A 115 8.91 -3.89 3.67
CA GLY A 115 9.57 -2.71 4.25
C GLY A 115 9.08 -2.31 5.65
N VAL A 116 8.21 -3.10 6.28
CA VAL A 116 7.62 -2.81 7.60
C VAL A 116 8.48 -3.35 8.75
N THR A 117 8.62 -2.60 9.85
CA THR A 117 9.35 -3.03 11.04
C THR A 117 8.74 -4.29 11.70
N GLU A 118 9.56 -5.31 11.94
CA GLU A 118 9.20 -6.54 12.66
C GLU A 118 9.90 -6.64 14.02
N TYR A 119 9.21 -7.25 14.99
CA TYR A 119 9.73 -7.64 16.29
C TYR A 119 9.36 -9.09 16.59
N SER A 120 10.37 -9.93 16.76
CA SER A 120 10.20 -11.35 17.11
C SER A 120 10.60 -11.59 18.55
N VAL A 121 9.83 -12.43 19.25
CA VAL A 121 10.09 -12.86 20.63
C VAL A 121 10.13 -14.37 20.66
N THR A 122 11.17 -14.94 21.27
CA THR A 122 11.28 -16.37 21.57
C THR A 122 11.43 -16.57 23.08
N VAL A 123 10.56 -17.40 23.65
CA VAL A 123 10.54 -17.71 25.08
C VAL A 123 10.65 -19.22 25.29
N THR A 124 11.54 -19.64 26.18
CA THR A 124 11.61 -21.02 26.65
C THR A 124 11.20 -21.13 28.10
N TRP A 125 10.16 -21.93 28.38
CA TRP A 125 9.62 -22.16 29.71
C TRP A 125 9.79 -23.63 30.12
N PRO A 126 10.52 -23.95 31.21
CA PRO A 126 10.50 -25.30 31.78
C PRO A 126 9.16 -25.57 32.46
N VAL A 127 8.44 -26.56 31.95
CA VAL A 127 7.21 -27.08 32.54
C VAL A 127 7.57 -28.21 33.49
N GLU A 128 7.23 -28.03 34.77
CA GLU A 128 7.38 -29.10 35.77
C GLU A 128 6.41 -30.25 35.47
N LEU A 129 6.92 -31.48 35.61
CA LEU A 129 6.13 -32.71 35.51
C LEU A 129 5.81 -33.21 36.93
N PHE A 130 4.61 -33.77 37.13
CA PHE A 130 4.18 -34.26 38.45
C PHE A 130 4.52 -35.74 38.63
N PHE A 131 4.07 -36.60 37.72
CA PHE A 131 4.18 -38.05 37.87
C PHE A 131 5.47 -38.61 37.28
N LEU A 132 5.93 -38.08 36.15
CA LEU A 132 7.21 -38.44 35.52
C LEU A 132 8.42 -38.01 36.36
N ARG A 133 8.23 -37.05 37.27
CA ARG A 133 9.25 -36.71 38.28
C ARG A 133 9.54 -37.88 39.23
N LEU A 134 8.57 -38.76 39.49
CA LEU A 134 8.75 -39.95 40.34
C LEU A 134 9.78 -40.94 39.76
N ILE A 135 9.97 -40.93 38.44
CA ILE A 135 10.99 -41.73 37.75
C ILE A 135 12.23 -40.91 37.34
N ARG A 136 12.51 -39.82 38.07
CA ARG A 136 13.66 -38.91 37.86
C ARG A 136 13.77 -38.34 36.44
N ARG A 137 12.64 -37.94 35.84
CA ARG A 137 12.67 -37.13 34.62
C ARG A 137 12.78 -35.65 34.97
N GLU A 138 13.63 -34.95 34.22
CA GLU A 138 13.82 -33.49 34.30
C GLU A 138 12.58 -32.75 33.76
N PRO A 139 12.40 -31.46 34.11
CA PRO A 139 11.40 -30.60 33.49
C PRO A 139 11.49 -30.60 31.96
N VAL A 140 10.36 -30.45 31.28
CA VAL A 140 10.32 -30.34 29.81
C VAL A 140 10.37 -28.87 29.43
N ASN A 141 11.41 -28.48 28.69
CA ASN A 141 11.52 -27.14 28.15
C ASN A 141 10.60 -27.00 26.94
N VAL A 142 9.61 -26.11 27.05
CA VAL A 142 8.73 -25.73 25.94
C VAL A 142 9.20 -24.40 25.41
N THR A 143 9.56 -24.36 24.13
CA THR A 143 9.92 -23.12 23.43
C THR A 143 8.79 -22.68 22.53
N ARG A 144 8.46 -21.38 22.56
CA ARG A 144 7.54 -20.73 21.62
C ARG A 144 8.12 -19.42 21.12
N SER A 145 7.70 -19.06 19.92
CA SER A 145 8.10 -17.85 19.23
C SER A 145 6.88 -17.22 18.58
N ALA A 146 6.83 -15.90 18.57
CA ALA A 146 5.90 -15.12 17.79
C ALA A 146 6.63 -13.94 17.15
N THR A 147 6.13 -13.48 16.01
CA THR A 147 6.63 -12.31 15.32
C THR A 147 5.48 -11.36 15.06
N ALA A 148 5.63 -10.10 15.46
CA ALA A 148 4.68 -9.04 15.18
C ALA A 148 5.32 -7.96 14.31
N ALA A 149 4.51 -7.25 13.54
CA ALA A 149 4.92 -6.10 12.75
C ALA A 149 4.04 -4.89 13.09
N ILE A 150 4.61 -3.70 12.90
CA ILE A 150 3.87 -2.44 12.96
C ILE A 150 4.30 -1.56 11.79
N SER A 151 3.32 -1.06 11.03
CA SER A 151 3.56 0.02 10.07
C SER A 151 3.00 1.30 10.64
N TYR A 152 3.86 2.32 10.76
CA TYR A 152 3.39 3.69 11.01
C TYR A 152 2.99 4.39 9.72
N LEU A 153 3.49 3.91 8.58
CA LEU A 153 3.10 4.40 7.27
C LEU A 153 1.78 3.75 6.86
N THR A 154 0.82 4.57 6.48
CA THR A 154 -0.53 4.12 6.10
C THR A 154 -0.69 4.09 4.58
N ASP A 155 -1.60 3.25 4.12
CA ASP A 155 -1.97 3.11 2.72
C ASP A 155 -2.61 4.42 2.23
N ILE A 156 -2.07 5.01 1.16
CA ILE A 156 -2.58 6.23 0.54
C ILE A 156 -3.33 5.85 -0.74
N TYR A 157 -4.53 6.36 -0.98
CA TYR A 157 -5.23 6.10 -2.25
C TYR A 157 -4.38 6.60 -3.43
N ALA A 158 -4.07 5.70 -4.37
CA ALA A 158 -3.21 6.04 -5.50
C ALA A 158 -3.88 7.03 -6.48
N SER A 159 -5.21 6.93 -6.61
CA SER A 159 -5.98 7.73 -7.55
C SER A 159 -7.31 8.19 -6.96
N ARG A 160 -7.72 9.43 -7.27
CA ARG A 160 -9.08 9.90 -6.99
C ARG A 160 -10.12 9.31 -7.95
N ARG A 161 -9.67 8.82 -9.12
CA ARG A 161 -10.49 8.27 -10.20
C ARG A 161 -10.24 6.77 -10.41
N VAL A 162 -9.84 6.07 -9.33
CA VAL A 162 -9.57 4.63 -9.37
C VAL A 162 -10.78 3.80 -9.79
N GLU A 163 -12.01 4.31 -9.63
CA GLU A 163 -13.22 3.59 -10.01
C GLU A 163 -13.38 3.51 -11.54
N ASP A 164 -13.18 4.62 -12.25
CA ASP A 164 -13.43 4.74 -13.69
C ASP A 164 -12.15 4.78 -14.55
N GLY A 165 -10.96 4.80 -13.93
CA GLY A 165 -9.68 4.76 -14.63
C GLY A 165 -9.44 5.99 -15.52
N THR A 166 -10.01 7.14 -15.13
CA THR A 166 -9.80 8.43 -15.81
C THR A 166 -8.65 9.22 -15.22
N VAL A 167 -7.96 9.99 -16.06
CA VAL A 167 -6.82 10.81 -15.64
C VAL A 167 -7.27 12.22 -15.28
N THR A 168 -6.67 12.80 -14.25
CA THR A 168 -7.06 14.11 -13.71
C THR A 168 -5.90 15.08 -13.70
N THR A 169 -6.12 16.31 -13.23
CA THR A 169 -5.05 17.34 -13.20
C THR A 169 -3.94 17.04 -12.21
N SER A 170 -4.13 16.05 -11.35
CA SER A 170 -3.04 15.47 -10.57
C SER A 170 -3.03 13.96 -10.72
N THR A 171 -1.83 13.42 -10.97
CA THR A 171 -1.55 12.01 -11.26
C THR A 171 -0.35 11.54 -10.47
N GLN A 172 -0.10 10.24 -10.50
CA GLN A 172 1.11 9.66 -9.90
C GLN A 172 2.31 10.00 -10.78
N GLY A 173 3.49 10.06 -10.18
CA GLY A 173 4.73 10.32 -10.91
C GLY A 173 5.91 9.60 -10.28
N ILE A 174 6.90 9.25 -11.10
CA ILE A 174 8.19 8.77 -10.63
C ILE A 174 9.28 9.45 -11.44
N PHE A 175 10.41 9.73 -10.80
CA PHE A 175 11.48 10.43 -11.46
C PHE A 175 12.68 9.54 -11.72
N GLY A 176 13.43 9.87 -12.78
CA GLY A 176 14.65 9.15 -13.12
C GLY A 176 15.72 9.26 -12.04
N PRO A 177 16.49 8.20 -11.75
CA PRO A 177 17.44 8.19 -10.63
C PRO A 177 18.61 9.19 -10.78
N GLN A 178 18.81 9.76 -11.97
CA GLN A 178 19.86 10.76 -12.26
C GLN A 178 19.38 12.21 -12.11
N ILE A 179 18.12 12.41 -11.72
CA ILE A 179 17.58 13.73 -11.42
C ILE A 179 18.01 14.21 -10.01
N CYS A 180 17.66 15.46 -9.68
CA CYS A 180 17.81 16.06 -8.35
C CYS A 180 16.46 16.12 -7.63
N THR A 181 16.47 16.17 -6.29
CA THR A 181 15.24 16.13 -5.47
C THR A 181 14.44 17.43 -5.53
N GLU A 182 15.07 18.54 -5.96
CA GLU A 182 14.47 19.86 -6.21
C GLU A 182 13.35 19.89 -7.27
N TYR A 183 13.01 18.74 -7.87
CA TYR A 183 11.90 18.60 -8.83
C TYR A 183 10.70 17.81 -8.26
N GLY A 184 10.61 17.61 -6.94
CA GLY A 184 9.38 17.10 -6.30
C GLY A 184 9.40 15.66 -5.78
N ASP A 185 10.43 14.87 -6.13
CA ASP A 185 10.57 13.49 -5.67
C ASP A 185 11.76 13.34 -4.72
N ALA A 186 11.41 13.16 -3.45
CA ALA A 186 12.38 13.01 -2.37
C ALA A 186 13.11 11.66 -2.39
N PHE A 187 12.71 10.65 -3.17
CA PHE A 187 13.18 9.28 -2.98
C PHE A 187 13.75 8.61 -4.24
N SER A 188 13.18 8.78 -5.42
CA SER A 188 13.73 8.14 -6.64
C SER A 188 15.16 8.58 -7.00
N PRO A 189 15.57 9.85 -6.75
CA PRO A 189 16.95 10.26 -7.01
C PRO A 189 17.97 9.45 -6.19
N ILE A 190 18.94 8.82 -6.86
CA ILE A 190 19.87 7.86 -6.22
C ILE A 190 20.73 8.47 -5.10
N ASN A 191 20.93 9.80 -5.14
CA ASN A 191 21.69 10.56 -4.15
C ASN A 191 20.80 11.37 -3.21
N SER A 192 19.54 10.95 -3.05
CA SER A 192 18.62 11.56 -2.09
C SER A 192 19.20 11.52 -0.68
N ILE A 193 19.05 12.63 0.05
CA ILE A 193 19.40 12.70 1.48
C ILE A 193 18.37 12.01 2.38
N TRP A 194 17.19 11.70 1.84
CA TRP A 194 16.10 11.04 2.55
C TRP A 194 16.11 9.52 2.39
N ASP A 195 16.57 9.03 1.24
CA ASP A 195 16.80 7.60 0.99
C ASP A 195 17.89 7.41 -0.06
N PRO A 196 19.16 7.21 0.34
CA PRO A 196 20.25 6.98 -0.59
C PRO A 196 20.14 5.56 -1.17
N ASP A 197 20.41 5.40 -2.47
CA ASP A 197 20.24 4.19 -3.31
C ASP A 197 18.95 4.19 -4.17
N PHE A 198 18.77 3.14 -4.97
CA PHE A 198 17.58 2.98 -5.83
C PHE A 198 16.34 2.75 -4.97
N TYR A 199 15.38 3.66 -5.07
CA TYR A 199 14.10 3.55 -4.39
C TYR A 199 13.05 2.81 -5.22
N THR A 200 12.12 2.13 -4.56
CA THR A 200 10.99 1.44 -5.19
C THR A 200 9.72 1.84 -4.47
N TYR A 201 8.81 2.47 -5.19
CA TYR A 201 7.47 2.76 -4.71
C TYR A 201 6.64 1.49 -4.80
N GLN A 202 5.99 1.12 -3.70
CA GLN A 202 5.18 -0.09 -3.62
C GLN A 202 3.71 0.28 -3.58
N TYR A 203 2.92 -0.37 -4.43
CA TYR A 203 1.47 -0.26 -4.46
C TYR A 203 0.83 -1.58 -4.06
N ARG A 204 -0.30 -1.49 -3.39
CA ARG A 204 -1.15 -2.62 -2.99
C ARG A 204 -2.49 -2.49 -3.70
N ILE A 205 -2.86 -3.55 -4.40
CA ILE A 205 -4.14 -3.67 -5.10
C ILE A 205 -5.03 -4.57 -4.23
N MET A 206 -6.04 -3.95 -3.63
CA MET A 206 -7.02 -4.62 -2.77
C MET A 206 -8.16 -5.16 -3.61
N ILE A 207 -8.34 -6.49 -3.60
CA ILE A 207 -9.46 -7.17 -4.24
C ILE A 207 -10.48 -7.54 -3.16
N PRO A 208 -11.72 -7.02 -3.23
CA PRO A 208 -12.71 -7.27 -2.20
C PRO A 208 -13.18 -8.73 -2.19
N ALA A 209 -13.73 -9.16 -1.05
CA ALA A 209 -14.16 -10.55 -0.85
C ALA A 209 -15.35 -10.94 -1.72
N ASP A 210 -16.21 -9.98 -2.05
CA ASP A 210 -17.38 -10.11 -2.92
C ASP A 210 -17.08 -9.85 -4.40
N TYR A 211 -15.80 -9.67 -4.76
CA TYR A 211 -15.37 -9.58 -6.16
C TYR A 211 -15.78 -10.85 -6.91
N ASN A 212 -16.69 -10.68 -7.88
CA ASN A 212 -17.44 -11.73 -8.54
C ASN A 212 -16.82 -12.25 -9.85
N GLU A 213 -15.73 -11.64 -10.29
CA GLU A 213 -15.01 -12.03 -11.51
C GLU A 213 -13.81 -12.92 -11.18
N ASN A 214 -13.44 -13.78 -12.13
CA ASN A 214 -12.26 -14.66 -11.99
C ASN A 214 -10.96 -13.95 -12.36
N VAL A 215 -11.03 -12.89 -13.17
CA VAL A 215 -9.86 -12.20 -13.70
C VAL A 215 -9.86 -10.77 -13.17
N VAL A 216 -8.72 -10.36 -12.62
CA VAL A 216 -8.43 -8.96 -12.30
C VAL A 216 -7.41 -8.47 -13.31
N ARG A 217 -7.80 -7.48 -14.10
CA ARG A 217 -6.90 -6.74 -14.98
C ARG A 217 -6.25 -5.63 -14.19
N VAL A 218 -4.95 -5.49 -14.33
CA VAL A 218 -4.19 -4.32 -13.90
C VAL A 218 -3.81 -3.54 -15.14
N GLU A 219 -4.15 -2.27 -15.14
CA GLU A 219 -3.84 -1.37 -16.23
C GLU A 219 -2.89 -0.26 -15.77
N LEU A 220 -1.90 0.03 -16.60
CA LEU A 220 -0.92 1.10 -16.42
C LEU A 220 -1.11 2.11 -17.55
N PHE A 221 -1.32 3.37 -17.19
CA PHE A 221 -1.54 4.44 -18.15
C PHE A 221 -0.45 5.49 -18.03
N ASP A 222 -0.10 6.00 -19.18
CA ASP A 222 0.78 7.13 -19.35
C ASP A 222 -0.05 8.28 -19.96
N PRO A 223 -0.35 9.37 -19.23
CA PRO A 223 -1.16 10.44 -19.77
C PRO A 223 -0.60 11.07 -21.07
N ASP A 224 0.67 10.86 -21.40
CA ASP A 224 1.29 11.22 -22.67
C ASP A 224 2.10 10.08 -23.27
N SER A 225 1.38 8.99 -23.57
CA SER A 225 1.89 7.77 -24.23
C SER A 225 2.75 7.99 -25.46
N VAL A 226 2.78 9.19 -26.04
CA VAL A 226 3.76 9.56 -27.05
C VAL A 226 4.27 10.97 -26.79
N ASN A 227 5.55 11.11 -26.45
CA ASN A 227 6.19 12.40 -26.28
C ASN A 227 6.51 13.02 -27.66
N GLN A 228 5.49 13.29 -28.48
CA GLN A 228 5.65 13.84 -29.82
C GLN A 228 5.97 15.34 -29.78
N ALA A 229 6.84 15.79 -30.69
CA ALA A 229 7.14 17.21 -30.89
C ALA A 229 5.98 17.99 -31.54
N ASP A 230 4.89 17.31 -31.92
CA ASP A 230 3.73 17.92 -32.55
C ASP A 230 3.01 18.85 -31.57
N ASN A 231 2.72 20.05 -32.05
CA ASN A 231 2.12 21.11 -31.25
C ASN A 231 0.68 21.43 -31.67
N GLU A 232 0.14 20.81 -32.72
CA GLU A 232 -1.20 21.06 -33.25
C GLU A 232 -2.11 19.85 -33.03
N HIS A 233 -3.19 20.03 -32.27
CA HIS A 233 -4.05 18.93 -31.84
C HIS A 233 -5.52 19.26 -32.04
N THR A 234 -6.29 18.31 -32.58
CA THR A 234 -7.75 18.43 -32.72
C THR A 234 -8.41 17.78 -31.51
N ILE A 235 -9.14 18.58 -30.73
CA ILE A 235 -9.70 18.17 -29.44
C ILE A 235 -11.13 17.66 -29.61
N ALA A 236 -11.44 16.54 -28.96
CA ALA A 236 -12.82 16.07 -28.80
C ALA A 236 -13.43 16.63 -27.51
N LEU A 237 -14.68 17.07 -27.59
CA LEU A 237 -15.42 17.60 -26.43
C LEU A 237 -16.40 16.56 -25.90
N THR A 238 -16.74 16.66 -24.61
CA THR A 238 -17.77 15.84 -23.99
C THR A 238 -19.17 16.14 -24.58
N GLU A 239 -20.08 15.17 -24.53
CA GLU A 239 -21.47 15.37 -24.97
C GLU A 239 -22.15 16.48 -24.16
N ASN A 240 -21.84 16.57 -22.87
CA ASN A 240 -22.30 17.65 -21.99
C ASN A 240 -21.86 19.03 -22.50
N ALA A 241 -20.62 19.17 -22.95
CA ALA A 241 -20.12 20.41 -23.53
C ALA A 241 -20.78 20.73 -24.88
N LEU A 242 -20.95 19.73 -25.75
CA LEU A 242 -21.58 19.90 -27.06
C LEU A 242 -23.07 20.26 -26.97
N THR A 243 -23.76 19.75 -25.95
CA THR A 243 -25.23 19.88 -25.79
C THR A 243 -25.63 20.84 -24.67
N HIS A 244 -24.68 21.61 -24.11
CA HIS A 244 -24.94 22.48 -22.96
C HIS A 244 -26.17 23.40 -23.20
N PRO A 245 -27.14 23.47 -22.27
CA PRO A 245 -28.47 24.07 -22.54
C PRO A 245 -28.47 25.54 -22.97
N THR A 246 -27.48 26.32 -22.51
CA THR A 246 -27.43 27.77 -22.73
C THR A 246 -26.13 28.27 -23.38
N ASN A 247 -25.13 27.38 -23.51
CA ASN A 247 -23.80 27.74 -24.00
C ASN A 247 -23.08 26.50 -24.57
N PRO A 248 -23.64 25.85 -25.61
CA PRO A 248 -23.03 24.68 -26.22
C PRO A 248 -21.70 25.04 -26.88
N LEU A 249 -20.66 24.26 -26.62
CA LEU A 249 -19.35 24.35 -27.28
C LEU A 249 -19.34 23.57 -28.61
N SER A 250 -20.43 23.63 -29.37
CA SER A 250 -20.63 22.84 -30.58
C SER A 250 -19.85 23.41 -31.78
N ASP A 251 -18.58 23.03 -31.90
CA ASP A 251 -17.75 23.37 -33.07
C ASP A 251 -17.71 22.19 -34.07
N VAL A 252 -18.09 22.45 -35.32
CA VAL A 252 -17.88 21.54 -36.46
C VAL A 252 -17.16 22.30 -37.57
N PRO A 253 -15.90 21.96 -37.91
CA PRO A 253 -15.10 20.84 -37.38
C PRO A 253 -14.69 21.02 -35.90
N PRO A 254 -14.26 19.94 -35.20
CA PRO A 254 -13.79 20.03 -33.83
C PRO A 254 -12.66 21.05 -33.66
N PRO A 255 -12.51 21.68 -32.48
CA PRO A 255 -11.56 22.76 -32.28
C PRO A 255 -10.12 22.27 -32.33
N THR A 256 -9.28 22.98 -33.07
CA THR A 256 -7.83 22.79 -33.08
C THR A 256 -7.17 23.69 -32.05
N LYS A 257 -6.29 23.12 -31.23
CA LYS A 257 -5.51 23.81 -30.20
C LYS A 257 -4.03 23.59 -30.41
N PHE A 258 -3.24 24.45 -29.76
CA PHE A 258 -1.80 24.51 -29.96
C PHE A 258 -1.03 24.58 -28.64
N CYS A 259 -0.03 23.71 -28.47
CA CYS A 259 0.92 23.79 -27.37
C CYS A 259 1.73 25.09 -27.45
N GLY A 260 2.02 25.71 -26.30
CA GLY A 260 2.64 27.04 -26.23
C GLY A 260 1.67 28.22 -26.43
N ILE A 261 0.44 27.96 -26.89
CA ILE A 261 -0.61 28.99 -27.06
C ILE A 261 -1.79 28.73 -26.12
N HIS A 262 -2.30 27.49 -26.11
CA HIS A 262 -3.50 27.10 -25.37
C HIS A 262 -3.20 26.31 -24.10
N GLY A 263 -1.94 25.99 -23.87
CA GLY A 263 -1.46 25.19 -22.75
C GLY A 263 0.02 24.85 -22.91
N GLY A 264 0.73 24.77 -21.78
CA GLY A 264 2.12 24.35 -21.68
C GLY A 264 3.11 25.05 -22.63
N GLY A 265 4.21 24.36 -22.93
CA GLY A 265 5.28 24.80 -23.82
C GLY A 265 5.21 24.20 -25.23
N SER A 266 5.76 24.92 -26.21
CA SER A 266 5.89 24.44 -27.60
C SER A 266 7.10 23.55 -27.84
N GLU A 267 8.05 23.50 -26.88
CA GLU A 267 9.21 22.61 -26.95
C GLU A 267 8.85 21.25 -26.37
N GLN A 268 9.28 20.17 -27.04
CA GLN A 268 8.96 18.78 -26.65
C GLN A 268 9.41 18.42 -25.23
N LYS A 269 10.47 19.06 -24.72
CA LYS A 269 10.95 18.85 -23.34
C LYS A 269 10.03 19.41 -22.25
N ASN A 270 9.09 20.28 -22.62
CA ASN A 270 8.19 20.99 -21.72
C ASN A 270 6.80 20.34 -21.78
N PRO A 271 6.00 20.48 -20.72
CA PRO A 271 4.72 19.82 -20.65
C PRO A 271 3.75 20.55 -21.59
N CYS A 272 2.71 19.86 -22.03
CA CYS A 272 1.61 20.46 -22.77
C CYS A 272 0.30 19.82 -22.35
N VAL A 273 -0.51 20.59 -21.63
CA VAL A 273 -1.91 20.25 -21.37
C VAL A 273 -2.80 21.36 -21.90
N LEU A 274 -3.59 21.05 -22.91
CA LEU A 274 -4.41 22.01 -23.64
C LEU A 274 -5.74 22.22 -22.94
N ARG A 275 -6.13 23.48 -22.73
CA ARG A 275 -7.45 23.83 -22.21
C ARG A 275 -8.51 23.60 -23.28
N THR A 276 -9.45 22.69 -23.03
CA THR A 276 -10.55 22.36 -23.97
C THR A 276 -11.59 23.49 -24.04
N GLY A 277 -11.71 24.25 -22.94
CA GLY A 277 -12.74 25.27 -22.73
C GLY A 277 -13.91 24.79 -21.88
N GLU A 278 -14.00 23.49 -21.59
CA GLU A 278 -15.12 22.93 -20.81
C GLU A 278 -15.09 23.34 -19.33
N LEU A 279 -13.94 23.79 -18.81
CA LEU A 279 -13.82 24.35 -17.46
C LEU A 279 -14.81 25.51 -17.22
N GLU A 280 -15.13 26.27 -18.27
CA GLU A 280 -16.08 27.39 -18.23
C GLU A 280 -17.53 26.96 -17.96
N LEU A 281 -17.83 25.67 -18.06
CA LEU A 281 -19.14 25.07 -17.76
C LEU A 281 -19.26 24.62 -16.29
N THR A 282 -18.17 24.76 -15.53
CA THR A 282 -18.05 24.32 -14.13
C THR A 282 -17.99 25.51 -13.18
N PRO A 283 -18.20 25.32 -11.86
CA PRO A 283 -18.02 26.39 -10.86
C PRO A 283 -16.63 27.03 -10.86
N SER A 284 -15.63 26.32 -11.39
CA SER A 284 -14.24 26.79 -11.53
C SER A 284 -14.02 27.67 -12.77
N GLY A 285 -15.04 27.83 -13.63
CA GLY A 285 -15.00 28.69 -14.80
C GLY A 285 -14.97 30.19 -14.45
N THR A 286 -14.38 31.00 -15.32
CA THR A 286 -14.20 32.45 -15.10
C THR A 286 -15.12 33.33 -15.95
N SER A 287 -15.81 32.76 -16.94
CA SER A 287 -16.52 33.49 -18.01
C SER A 287 -17.93 33.97 -17.64
N GLY A 288 -18.29 33.99 -16.35
CA GLY A 288 -19.63 34.43 -15.91
C GLY A 288 -20.79 33.56 -16.44
N VAL A 289 -20.47 32.40 -17.03
CA VAL A 289 -21.42 31.36 -17.41
C VAL A 289 -21.98 30.78 -16.11
N THR A 290 -23.30 30.55 -16.05
CA THR A 290 -23.88 29.88 -14.88
C THR A 290 -23.39 28.42 -14.87
N PRO A 291 -22.61 28.01 -13.86
CA PRO A 291 -22.05 26.68 -13.82
C PRO A 291 -23.17 25.65 -13.72
N THR A 292 -23.14 24.65 -14.62
CA THR A 292 -24.21 23.64 -14.72
C THR A 292 -23.71 22.23 -14.41
N TYR A 293 -22.41 21.97 -14.62
CA TYR A 293 -21.80 20.66 -14.44
C TYR A 293 -20.74 20.67 -13.36
N SER A 294 -20.58 19.53 -12.68
CA SER A 294 -19.39 19.27 -11.86
C SER A 294 -18.17 19.15 -12.76
N ILE A 295 -16.98 19.41 -12.21
CA ILE A 295 -15.69 19.20 -12.89
C ILE A 295 -15.55 17.78 -13.42
N ASP A 296 -16.19 16.82 -12.75
CA ASP A 296 -16.11 15.41 -13.09
C ASP A 296 -17.04 14.98 -14.24
N GLN A 297 -17.90 15.88 -14.71
CA GLN A 297 -18.87 15.66 -15.80
C GLN A 297 -18.43 16.31 -17.13
N VAL A 298 -17.24 16.87 -17.17
CA VAL A 298 -16.65 17.54 -18.33
C VAL A 298 -15.18 17.15 -18.45
N ASN A 299 -14.59 17.32 -19.63
CA ASN A 299 -13.15 17.09 -19.85
C ASN A 299 -12.46 18.45 -20.06
N PRO A 300 -12.11 19.18 -18.99
CA PRO A 300 -11.58 20.54 -19.08
C PRO A 300 -10.19 20.63 -19.74
N PHE A 301 -9.46 19.51 -19.78
CA PHE A 301 -8.06 19.45 -20.15
C PHE A 301 -7.80 18.29 -21.09
N TRP A 302 -6.89 18.52 -22.04
CA TRP A 302 -6.46 17.54 -23.01
C TRP A 302 -4.96 17.35 -22.87
N PHE A 303 -4.57 16.16 -22.44
CA PHE A 303 -3.19 15.79 -22.15
C PHE A 303 -2.45 15.53 -23.45
N VAL A 304 -1.28 16.15 -23.62
CA VAL A 304 -0.44 15.99 -24.81
C VAL A 304 0.96 15.58 -24.42
N ARG A 305 1.56 16.28 -23.44
CA ARG A 305 2.85 15.98 -22.84
C ARG A 305 2.80 16.26 -21.34
N ILE A 306 3.25 15.34 -20.50
CA ILE A 306 3.48 15.51 -19.07
C ILE A 306 4.94 15.24 -18.76
N ASP A 307 5.59 14.33 -19.50
CA ASP A 307 6.93 13.85 -19.20
C ASP A 307 8.02 14.81 -19.67
N GLU A 308 8.36 15.71 -18.76
CA GLU A 308 9.33 16.77 -18.99
C GLU A 308 10.76 16.27 -18.82
N ASN A 309 11.56 16.38 -19.89
CA ASN A 309 13.01 16.22 -19.79
C ASN A 309 13.60 17.27 -18.84
N ARG A 310 13.82 16.86 -17.60
CA ARG A 310 14.58 17.64 -16.61
C ARG A 310 16.07 17.38 -16.81
N GLY A 311 16.88 18.32 -16.35
CA GLY A 311 18.33 18.19 -16.43
C GLY A 311 18.80 17.05 -15.52
N ALA A 312 19.84 16.33 -15.94
CA ALA A 312 20.58 15.52 -14.99
C ALA A 312 21.32 16.44 -14.01
N GLY A 313 21.37 16.08 -12.74
CA GLY A 313 22.49 16.51 -11.94
C GLY A 313 23.75 15.79 -12.45
N ASP A 314 24.93 16.42 -12.32
CA ASP A 314 26.18 15.75 -12.69
C ASP A 314 26.42 14.56 -11.73
N PRO A 315 26.47 13.29 -12.22
CA PRO A 315 26.70 12.07 -11.44
C PRO A 315 27.89 12.15 -10.48
N ASP A 316 28.90 12.93 -10.83
CA ASP A 316 30.16 13.07 -10.10
C ASP A 316 30.21 14.31 -9.18
N LEU A 317 29.20 15.19 -9.21
CA LEU A 317 29.16 16.44 -8.42
C LEU A 317 27.98 16.56 -7.45
N HIS A 318 27.18 15.51 -7.26
CA HIS A 318 26.02 15.57 -6.37
C HIS A 318 26.40 15.73 -4.89
N GLY A 319 26.37 16.97 -4.40
CA GLY A 319 26.22 17.27 -2.99
C GLY A 319 24.77 17.70 -2.71
N ASN A 320 24.09 17.00 -1.80
CA ASN A 320 22.83 17.42 -1.17
C ASN A 320 21.57 17.50 -2.05
N GLY A 321 21.41 16.70 -3.11
CA GLY A 321 20.15 16.67 -3.87
C GLY A 321 19.90 17.87 -4.79
N GLN A 322 20.89 18.76 -4.98
CA GLN A 322 20.75 19.97 -5.80
C GLN A 322 21.18 19.79 -7.26
N CYS A 323 20.50 20.48 -8.17
CA CYS A 323 20.82 20.43 -9.60
C CYS A 323 22.03 21.31 -9.97
N VAL A 324 23.10 20.69 -10.48
CA VAL A 324 24.36 21.38 -10.88
C VAL A 324 24.32 21.91 -12.32
N SER A 325 23.50 21.30 -13.17
CA SER A 325 23.19 21.72 -14.54
C SER A 325 21.70 21.93 -14.70
N GLY A 326 21.30 23.10 -15.22
CA GLY A 326 19.89 23.38 -15.53
C GLY A 326 19.34 22.45 -16.62
N SER A 327 18.01 22.49 -16.80
CA SER A 327 17.29 21.67 -17.79
C SER A 327 17.91 21.72 -19.19
N PRO A 328 17.86 20.63 -19.96
CA PRO A 328 18.46 20.58 -21.28
C PRO A 328 17.88 21.67 -22.20
N ALA A 329 18.67 22.14 -23.16
CA ALA A 329 18.24 23.22 -24.06
C ALA A 329 17.07 22.79 -24.97
N SER A 330 17.09 21.53 -25.42
CA SER A 330 16.08 20.86 -26.23
C SER A 330 15.81 19.46 -25.68
N TYR A 331 14.77 18.78 -26.19
CA TYR A 331 14.53 17.38 -25.87
C TYR A 331 15.72 16.49 -26.25
N GLU A 332 16.07 15.55 -25.38
CA GLU A 332 17.12 14.56 -25.63
C GLU A 332 16.71 13.19 -25.02
N PRO A 333 16.54 12.13 -25.84
CA PRO A 333 16.04 10.82 -25.39
C PRO A 333 16.82 10.19 -24.22
N ARG A 334 18.10 10.53 -24.05
CA ARG A 334 18.92 10.05 -22.92
C ARG A 334 18.39 10.45 -21.54
N PHE A 335 17.58 11.51 -21.45
CA PHE A 335 16.97 11.94 -20.20
C PHE A 335 15.67 11.21 -19.89
N ASN A 336 15.06 10.55 -20.87
CA ASN A 336 13.82 9.79 -20.66
C ASN A 336 14.02 8.74 -19.56
N THR A 337 13.01 8.67 -18.69
CA THR A 337 13.06 7.86 -17.49
C THR A 337 12.54 6.46 -17.79
N GLN A 338 13.42 5.47 -17.64
CA GLN A 338 13.02 4.08 -17.80
C GLN A 338 12.37 3.58 -16.51
N THR A 339 11.08 3.27 -16.55
CA THR A 339 10.33 2.80 -15.37
C THR A 339 10.01 1.30 -15.49
N ARG A 340 10.29 0.54 -14.43
CA ARG A 340 9.91 -0.88 -14.32
C ARG A 340 8.75 -1.04 -13.36
N PHE A 341 7.75 -1.79 -13.82
CA PHE A 341 6.57 -2.22 -13.10
C PHE A 341 6.64 -3.73 -12.88
N GLU A 342 6.66 -4.19 -11.63
CA GLU A 342 6.62 -5.63 -11.30
C GLU A 342 5.35 -5.94 -10.50
N LEU A 343 4.44 -6.70 -11.11
CA LEU A 343 3.22 -7.21 -10.49
C LEU A 343 3.51 -8.54 -9.79
N TYR A 344 3.12 -8.67 -8.53
CA TYR A 344 3.36 -9.86 -7.72
C TYR A 344 2.28 -10.07 -6.66
N TYR A 345 2.34 -11.22 -5.99
CA TYR A 345 1.52 -11.53 -4.82
C TYR A 345 2.32 -12.25 -3.75
N TYR A 346 1.79 -12.28 -2.53
CA TYR A 346 2.30 -13.14 -1.47
C TYR A 346 1.51 -14.44 -1.43
N GLN A 347 2.23 -15.56 -1.50
CA GLN A 347 1.68 -16.89 -1.34
C GLN A 347 1.75 -17.29 0.15
N ALA A 348 0.61 -17.71 0.70
CA ALA A 348 0.49 -18.12 2.08
C ALA A 348 1.35 -19.36 2.38
N ASN A 349 2.17 -19.29 3.44
CA ASN A 349 3.01 -20.40 3.86
C ASN A 349 2.69 -20.84 5.31
N PRO A 350 1.87 -21.89 5.51
CA PRO A 350 1.35 -22.29 6.84
C PRO A 350 2.39 -22.63 7.92
N GLY A 351 3.67 -22.76 7.57
CA GLY A 351 4.76 -23.06 8.50
C GLY A 351 5.90 -22.03 8.53
N GLY A 352 5.78 -20.91 7.80
CA GLY A 352 6.87 -19.95 7.60
C GLY A 352 6.38 -18.56 7.20
N ARG A 353 7.29 -17.72 6.71
CA ARG A 353 6.93 -16.42 6.12
C ARG A 353 6.30 -16.64 4.74
N ASP A 354 5.37 -15.75 4.40
CA ASP A 354 4.76 -15.70 3.08
C ASP A 354 5.81 -15.46 2.00
N ILE A 355 5.57 -16.02 0.82
CA ILE A 355 6.54 -16.06 -0.27
C ILE A 355 6.11 -15.07 -1.35
N ARG A 356 6.96 -14.08 -1.64
CA ARG A 356 6.77 -13.18 -2.79
C ARG A 356 6.88 -13.99 -4.09
N THR A 357 5.85 -13.94 -4.91
CA THR A 357 5.77 -14.64 -6.19
C THR A 357 5.45 -13.63 -7.30
N SER A 358 6.38 -13.45 -8.23
CA SER A 358 6.22 -12.55 -9.37
C SER A 358 5.18 -13.10 -10.34
N ILE A 359 4.32 -12.22 -10.85
CA ILE A 359 3.25 -12.55 -11.81
C ILE A 359 3.69 -12.09 -13.20
N ALA A 360 3.96 -10.79 -13.36
CA ALA A 360 4.32 -10.17 -14.63
C ALA A 360 5.17 -8.93 -14.37
N SER A 361 6.06 -8.58 -15.29
CA SER A 361 6.72 -7.28 -15.27
C SER A 361 6.71 -6.59 -16.62
N TYR A 362 6.75 -5.27 -16.59
CA TYR A 362 6.84 -4.40 -17.76
C TYR A 362 7.88 -3.31 -17.49
N THR A 363 8.78 -3.08 -18.44
CA THR A 363 9.79 -2.03 -18.40
C THR A 363 9.53 -1.09 -19.56
N GLY A 364 9.38 0.19 -19.23
CA GLY A 364 9.27 1.28 -20.18
C GLY A 364 10.46 1.32 -21.16
N ASN A 365 10.22 1.86 -22.34
CA ASN A 365 11.30 2.15 -23.29
C ASN A 365 11.87 3.54 -22.99
N THR A 366 12.91 3.98 -23.69
CA THR A 366 13.42 5.35 -23.56
C THR A 366 13.62 6.05 -24.89
N GLY A 367 13.32 5.39 -26.00
CA GLY A 367 13.50 5.90 -27.36
C GLY A 367 14.97 6.06 -27.76
N ASP A 368 15.89 5.34 -27.11
CA ASP A 368 17.32 5.43 -27.36
C ASP A 368 18.02 4.07 -27.38
N ALA A 369 19.35 4.07 -27.37
CA ALA A 369 20.17 2.85 -27.44
C ALA A 369 20.03 1.91 -26.23
N ARG A 370 19.33 2.32 -25.16
CA ARG A 370 18.97 1.45 -24.02
C ARG A 370 17.85 0.47 -24.38
N ASP A 371 17.09 0.75 -25.44
CA ASP A 371 15.99 -0.11 -25.88
C ASP A 371 16.48 -1.28 -26.74
N VAL A 372 15.79 -2.42 -26.63
CA VAL A 372 16.09 -3.62 -27.43
C VAL A 372 15.87 -3.41 -28.94
N ASN A 373 15.07 -2.42 -29.35
CA ASN A 373 14.76 -2.17 -30.77
C ASN A 373 14.82 -0.68 -31.22
N GLY A 374 14.94 0.30 -30.33
CA GLY A 374 15.16 1.72 -30.68
C GLY A 374 14.12 2.39 -31.60
N PHE A 375 12.87 1.89 -31.60
CA PHE A 375 11.79 2.32 -32.52
C PHE A 375 10.57 2.94 -31.81
N HIS A 376 10.74 3.66 -30.70
CA HIS A 376 9.59 4.19 -29.96
C HIS A 376 9.84 5.60 -29.40
N ASP A 377 8.79 6.42 -29.35
CA ASP A 377 8.79 7.83 -28.93
C ASP A 377 8.24 8.01 -27.50
N THR A 378 8.24 6.95 -26.68
CA THR A 378 7.52 6.87 -25.40
C THR A 378 8.42 6.27 -24.32
N ASP A 379 8.29 6.76 -23.08
CA ASP A 379 8.96 6.22 -21.90
C ASP A 379 8.11 5.25 -21.07
N MET A 380 6.80 5.21 -21.29
CA MET A 380 5.96 4.04 -21.02
C MET A 380 4.96 3.78 -22.14
N HIS A 381 4.61 2.52 -22.34
CA HIS A 381 3.48 2.13 -23.17
C HIS A 381 2.28 1.90 -22.27
N TRP A 382 1.09 2.19 -22.80
CA TRP A 382 -0.15 1.82 -22.13
C TRP A 382 -0.24 0.31 -21.99
N VAL A 383 -0.22 -0.15 -20.75
CA VAL A 383 -0.54 -1.53 -20.42
C VAL A 383 -2.04 -1.57 -20.15
N SER A 384 -2.86 -1.61 -21.19
CA SER A 384 -4.31 -1.76 -21.08
C SER A 384 -4.75 -2.99 -21.89
N PRO A 385 -4.58 -4.21 -21.35
CA PRO A 385 -5.07 -5.42 -22.00
C PRO A 385 -6.55 -5.25 -22.39
N GLY A 386 -6.94 -5.61 -23.61
CA GLY A 386 -8.35 -5.57 -24.04
C GLY A 386 -8.91 -4.21 -24.49
N ALA A 387 -8.17 -3.11 -24.40
CA ALA A 387 -8.56 -1.80 -24.96
C ALA A 387 -8.54 -1.77 -26.51
N ASP A 388 -9.28 -0.81 -27.10
CA ASP A 388 -9.31 -0.63 -28.56
C ASP A 388 -7.93 -0.17 -29.03
N LYS A 389 -7.36 -0.91 -29.99
CA LYS A 389 -5.99 -0.70 -30.43
C LYS A 389 -5.91 0.47 -31.38
N GLN A 390 -5.46 1.63 -30.89
CA GLN A 390 -5.01 2.69 -31.78
C GLN A 390 -3.56 2.41 -32.22
N GLY A 391 -3.27 2.56 -33.51
CA GLY A 391 -2.05 2.05 -34.16
C GLY A 391 -0.72 2.67 -33.72
N PHE A 392 -0.72 3.59 -32.75
CA PHE A 392 0.46 4.28 -32.24
C PHE A 392 0.80 3.93 -30.77
N ASP A 393 -0.15 3.33 -30.02
CA ASP A 393 0.02 3.01 -28.57
C ASP A 393 0.53 1.57 -28.31
N TYR A 394 0.78 0.77 -29.36
CA TYR A 394 1.13 -0.65 -29.23
C TYR A 394 2.56 -0.98 -29.69
N PRO A 395 3.21 -1.97 -29.05
CA PRO A 395 4.51 -2.44 -29.46
C PRO A 395 4.39 -3.14 -30.81
N ILE A 396 5.14 -2.63 -31.77
CA ILE A 396 5.48 -3.24 -33.06
C ILE A 396 4.33 -3.22 -34.10
N PRO A 397 4.55 -2.65 -35.30
CA PRO A 397 3.64 -2.83 -36.43
C PRO A 397 3.68 -4.28 -36.92
N ASP A 398 2.50 -4.88 -37.12
CA ASP A 398 2.28 -6.09 -37.94
C ASP A 398 2.89 -7.43 -37.46
N VAL A 399 2.53 -7.91 -36.25
CA VAL A 399 2.40 -9.37 -36.04
C VAL A 399 0.93 -9.76 -35.96
N PRO A 400 0.33 -10.28 -37.04
CA PRO A 400 -1.03 -10.79 -37.02
C PRO A 400 -1.20 -11.86 -35.94
N GLY A 401 -2.03 -11.59 -34.94
CA GLY A 401 -2.39 -12.54 -33.88
C GLY A 401 -1.72 -12.33 -32.52
N VAL A 402 -0.90 -11.30 -32.31
CA VAL A 402 -0.39 -10.95 -30.98
C VAL A 402 -1.37 -9.95 -30.33
N SER A 403 -2.10 -10.43 -29.33
CA SER A 403 -3.19 -9.70 -28.65
C SER A 403 -2.77 -9.07 -27.32
N GLU A 404 -1.54 -9.31 -26.87
CA GLU A 404 -1.12 -9.11 -25.49
C GLU A 404 0.01 -8.09 -25.41
N VAL A 405 -0.01 -7.28 -24.35
CA VAL A 405 1.10 -6.39 -23.98
C VAL A 405 2.31 -7.29 -23.67
N PRO A 406 3.49 -7.10 -24.28
CA PRO A 406 4.65 -7.92 -23.98
C PRO A 406 5.05 -7.68 -22.52
N THR A 407 4.87 -8.70 -21.70
CA THR A 407 5.50 -8.79 -20.39
C THR A 407 6.97 -9.14 -20.59
N ASP A 408 7.88 -8.45 -19.90
CA ASP A 408 9.31 -8.76 -19.96
C ASP A 408 9.61 -10.15 -19.37
N GLU A 409 8.90 -10.49 -18.29
CA GLU A 409 8.99 -11.75 -17.54
C GLU A 409 7.63 -12.06 -16.91
N GLY A 410 7.27 -13.35 -16.77
CA GLY A 410 6.05 -13.78 -16.06
C GLY A 410 4.94 -14.39 -16.94
N ASN A 411 3.70 -14.33 -16.46
CA ASN A 411 2.49 -14.59 -17.25
C ASN A 411 2.47 -13.64 -18.46
N THR A 412 1.85 -14.03 -19.57
CA THR A 412 1.93 -13.26 -20.82
C THR A 412 1.13 -11.96 -20.80
N SER A 413 0.46 -11.62 -19.68
CA SER A 413 -0.32 -10.39 -19.54
C SER A 413 -0.46 -9.91 -18.09
N PHE A 414 -0.90 -8.66 -17.93
CA PHE A 414 -1.35 -8.06 -16.66
C PHE A 414 -2.82 -8.39 -16.33
N GLU A 415 -3.40 -9.40 -16.99
CA GLU A 415 -4.66 -10.03 -16.58
C GLU A 415 -4.35 -11.23 -15.69
N VAL A 416 -4.79 -11.15 -14.43
CA VAL A 416 -4.50 -12.14 -13.40
C VAL A 416 -5.73 -13.00 -13.16
N ASP A 417 -5.66 -14.28 -13.52
CA ASP A 417 -6.69 -15.25 -13.16
C ASP A 417 -6.53 -15.64 -11.68
N LEU A 418 -7.49 -15.21 -10.86
CA LEU A 418 -7.54 -15.44 -9.42
C LEU A 418 -7.65 -16.93 -9.04
N THR A 419 -7.96 -17.80 -9.99
CA THR A 419 -8.12 -19.25 -9.80
C THR A 419 -6.88 -20.05 -10.20
N SER A 420 -6.10 -19.60 -11.18
CA SER A 420 -4.92 -20.31 -11.69
C SER A 420 -3.58 -19.63 -11.38
N ASP A 421 -3.51 -18.31 -11.52
CA ASP A 421 -2.22 -17.60 -11.58
C ASP A 421 -1.69 -17.28 -10.17
N VAL A 422 -2.61 -17.12 -9.22
CA VAL A 422 -2.31 -16.75 -7.83
C VAL A 422 -2.70 -17.83 -6.83
N SER A 423 -2.33 -19.08 -7.15
CA SER A 423 -2.61 -20.24 -6.30
C SER A 423 -2.02 -20.07 -4.89
N GLY A 424 -2.89 -19.92 -3.90
CA GLY A 424 -2.50 -19.73 -2.50
C GLY A 424 -2.23 -18.27 -2.14
N ILE A 425 -2.79 -17.31 -2.89
CA ILE A 425 -2.82 -15.91 -2.52
C ILE A 425 -3.25 -15.70 -1.07
N VAL A 426 -2.48 -14.89 -0.35
CA VAL A 426 -2.83 -14.49 1.02
C VAL A 426 -4.20 -13.81 0.99
N THR A 427 -5.09 -14.32 1.84
CA THR A 427 -6.44 -13.82 2.02
C THR A 427 -6.59 -13.40 3.47
N ASP A 428 -7.05 -12.19 3.72
CA ASP A 428 -7.34 -11.70 5.06
C ASP A 428 -8.47 -12.54 5.68
N ILE A 429 -8.21 -13.12 6.86
CA ILE A 429 -9.11 -14.09 7.48
C ILE A 429 -10.42 -13.46 8.00
N ASN A 430 -10.41 -12.16 8.30
CA ASN A 430 -11.55 -11.47 8.89
C ASN A 430 -12.46 -10.87 7.82
N THR A 431 -11.86 -10.34 6.75
CA THR A 431 -12.54 -9.58 5.71
C THR A 431 -12.72 -10.39 4.42
N GLY A 432 -11.89 -11.40 4.18
CA GLY A 432 -11.87 -12.17 2.92
C GLY A 432 -11.18 -11.45 1.76
N VAL A 433 -10.56 -10.29 2.02
CA VAL A 433 -9.85 -9.48 1.03
C VAL A 433 -8.58 -10.19 0.58
N ARG A 434 -8.24 -10.04 -0.71
CA ARG A 434 -7.01 -10.56 -1.33
C ARG A 434 -6.17 -9.39 -1.82
N TYR A 435 -4.85 -9.57 -1.85
CA TYR A 435 -3.92 -8.50 -2.23
C TYR A 435 -2.99 -8.93 -3.36
N LEU A 436 -2.96 -8.11 -4.41
CA LEU A 436 -1.84 -8.06 -5.35
C LEU A 436 -0.99 -6.83 -5.02
N TYR A 437 0.23 -6.80 -5.53
CA TYR A 437 1.19 -5.73 -5.28
C TYR A 437 1.89 -5.36 -6.57
N LEU A 438 2.22 -4.09 -6.71
CA LEU A 438 2.92 -3.55 -7.86
C LEU A 438 4.11 -2.73 -7.36
N ASP A 439 5.31 -3.17 -7.68
CA ASP A 439 6.53 -2.39 -7.43
C ASP A 439 6.81 -1.51 -8.65
N VAL A 440 7.07 -0.22 -8.42
CA VAL A 440 7.41 0.78 -9.44
C VAL A 440 8.80 1.33 -9.14
N THR A 441 9.72 1.13 -10.08
CA THR A 441 11.14 1.47 -9.91
C THR A 441 11.67 2.21 -11.13
N SER A 442 12.28 3.36 -10.93
CA SER A 442 13.01 4.08 -11.98
C SER A 442 14.42 3.48 -12.16
N LEU A 443 14.75 3.01 -13.36
CA LEU A 443 16.01 2.33 -13.66
C LEU A 443 17.11 3.28 -14.20
N SER A 444 16.73 4.30 -14.97
CA SER A 444 17.65 5.27 -15.56
C SER A 444 16.92 6.52 -16.03
N GLY A 445 17.64 7.56 -16.44
CA GLY A 445 17.07 8.83 -16.91
C GLY A 445 17.06 9.92 -15.83
N ALA A 446 16.64 11.11 -16.22
CA ALA A 446 16.49 12.30 -15.39
C ALA A 446 15.24 13.10 -15.77
N SER A 447 14.22 12.43 -16.30
CA SER A 447 12.91 13.00 -16.63
C SER A 447 11.92 12.68 -15.52
N GLU A 448 10.87 13.48 -15.43
CA GLU A 448 9.64 13.01 -14.80
C GLU A 448 8.99 11.96 -15.70
N ASN A 449 8.29 11.01 -15.09
CA ASN A 449 7.45 10.04 -15.76
C ASN A 449 6.11 9.91 -15.00
N GLY A 450 5.05 10.46 -15.59
CA GLY A 450 3.70 10.50 -15.06
C GLY A 450 2.92 9.24 -15.42
N PHE A 451 2.26 8.64 -14.43
CA PHE A 451 1.44 7.46 -14.67
C PHE A 451 0.16 7.46 -13.85
N GLU A 452 -0.73 6.56 -14.23
CA GLU A 452 -1.92 6.22 -13.48
C GLU A 452 -2.11 4.71 -13.47
N ILE A 453 -2.69 4.17 -12.39
CA ILE A 453 -2.94 2.73 -12.24
C ILE A 453 -4.43 2.52 -12.03
N TRP A 454 -5.00 1.58 -12.78
CA TRP A 454 -6.35 1.07 -12.55
C TRP A 454 -6.33 -0.43 -12.42
N ALA A 455 -7.27 -0.99 -11.66
CA ALA A 455 -7.47 -2.42 -11.61
C ALA A 455 -8.95 -2.76 -11.45
N GLY A 456 -9.38 -3.83 -12.10
CA GLY A 456 -10.79 -4.21 -12.13
C GLY A 456 -11.07 -5.40 -13.04
N PRO A 457 -12.34 -5.64 -13.40
CA PRO A 457 -12.74 -6.69 -14.32
C PRO A 457 -12.05 -6.59 -15.68
N ALA A 458 -11.78 -7.74 -16.29
CA ALA A 458 -11.28 -7.79 -17.67
C ALA A 458 -12.38 -7.51 -18.72
N ASP A 459 -13.65 -7.77 -18.40
CA ASP A 459 -14.74 -7.53 -19.34
C ASP A 459 -15.24 -6.08 -19.21
N TYR A 460 -15.05 -5.29 -20.26
CA TYR A 460 -15.70 -3.97 -20.34
C TYR A 460 -17.17 -4.11 -20.74
N ALA A 461 -18.01 -3.19 -20.27
CA ALA A 461 -19.35 -3.04 -20.85
C ALA A 461 -19.26 -2.58 -22.32
N GLU A 462 -18.24 -1.78 -22.66
CA GLU A 462 -17.86 -1.35 -24.00
C GLU A 462 -16.33 -1.21 -24.10
N THR A 463 -15.68 -1.58 -25.20
CA THR A 463 -14.21 -1.48 -25.35
C THR A 463 -13.66 -0.08 -25.03
N GLU A 464 -12.85 0.06 -23.99
CA GLU A 464 -12.26 1.35 -23.59
C GLU A 464 -11.12 1.79 -24.53
N PRO A 465 -10.99 3.08 -24.87
CA PRO A 465 -9.87 3.59 -25.66
C PRO A 465 -8.51 3.45 -24.94
N SER A 466 -7.46 3.23 -25.74
CA SER A 466 -6.06 3.31 -25.31
C SER A 466 -5.46 4.72 -25.30
N ASP A 467 -6.16 5.73 -25.82
CA ASP A 467 -5.74 7.12 -25.70
C ASP A 467 -6.38 7.75 -24.45
N VAL A 468 -5.59 8.49 -23.66
CA VAL A 468 -6.06 9.09 -22.40
C VAL A 468 -7.24 10.02 -22.59
N ASN A 469 -7.20 10.80 -23.66
CA ASN A 469 -8.17 11.85 -23.88
C ASN A 469 -9.48 11.27 -24.38
N ALA A 470 -9.40 10.35 -25.35
CA ALA A 470 -10.52 9.58 -25.85
C ALA A 470 -11.20 8.79 -24.72
N ARG A 471 -10.40 8.17 -23.84
CA ARG A 471 -10.92 7.47 -22.66
C ARG A 471 -11.63 8.42 -21.70
N ASN A 472 -11.00 9.53 -21.30
CA ASN A 472 -11.63 10.51 -20.42
C ASN A 472 -12.98 10.97 -20.97
N VAL A 473 -13.03 11.32 -22.26
CA VAL A 473 -14.28 11.71 -22.94
C VAL A 473 -15.30 10.56 -22.94
N LYS A 474 -14.87 9.33 -23.21
CA LYS A 474 -15.77 8.17 -23.21
C LYS A 474 -16.34 7.87 -21.84
N ALA A 475 -15.50 7.78 -20.81
CA ALA A 475 -15.91 7.48 -19.44
C ALA A 475 -16.92 8.52 -18.91
N ILE A 476 -16.75 9.79 -19.30
CA ILE A 476 -17.72 10.87 -18.98
C ILE A 476 -19.04 10.70 -19.74
N ASN A 477 -18.98 10.38 -21.04
CA ASN A 477 -20.18 10.24 -21.88
C ASN A 477 -20.97 8.94 -21.61
N VAL A 478 -20.28 7.89 -21.16
CA VAL A 478 -20.87 6.57 -20.83
C VAL A 478 -20.46 6.16 -19.41
N PRO A 479 -21.00 6.81 -18.36
CA PRO A 479 -20.63 6.49 -16.98
C PRO A 479 -20.87 5.02 -16.65
N GLY A 480 -19.86 4.36 -16.07
CA GLY A 480 -19.90 2.94 -15.74
C GLY A 480 -19.53 2.00 -16.89
N SER A 481 -19.07 2.52 -18.04
CA SER A 481 -18.46 1.68 -19.09
C SER A 481 -17.18 0.98 -18.61
N HIS A 482 -16.50 1.62 -17.65
CA HIS A 482 -15.30 1.17 -16.96
C HIS A 482 -15.54 1.30 -15.45
N ASN A 483 -15.44 0.19 -14.70
CA ASN A 483 -15.65 0.17 -13.24
C ASN A 483 -14.71 -0.83 -12.58
N SER A 484 -14.08 -0.45 -11.47
CA SER A 484 -13.16 -1.33 -10.73
C SER A 484 -13.82 -2.52 -10.01
N ASN A 485 -15.16 -2.56 -9.94
CA ASN A 485 -15.96 -3.49 -9.13
C ASN A 485 -15.47 -3.56 -7.67
N GLY A 486 -15.10 -2.41 -7.11
CA GLY A 486 -14.64 -2.29 -5.72
C GLY A 486 -13.18 -2.65 -5.50
N VAL A 487 -12.41 -2.95 -6.55
CA VAL A 487 -10.95 -3.01 -6.47
C VAL A 487 -10.41 -1.61 -6.19
N VAL A 488 -9.47 -1.51 -5.25
CA VAL A 488 -8.86 -0.24 -4.83
C VAL A 488 -7.34 -0.37 -4.83
N ILE A 489 -6.65 0.68 -5.25
CA ILE A 489 -5.20 0.73 -5.30
C ILE A 489 -4.68 1.74 -4.28
N PHE A 490 -3.70 1.30 -3.51
CA PHE A 490 -3.06 2.10 -2.48
C PHE A 490 -1.55 2.18 -2.72
N ALA A 491 -0.96 3.35 -2.60
CA ALA A 491 0.48 3.49 -2.41
C ALA A 491 0.84 3.22 -0.95
N LEU A 492 1.88 2.45 -0.71
CA LEU A 492 2.30 2.07 0.63
C LEU A 492 3.17 3.18 1.24
N GLY A 493 2.53 4.06 2.01
CA GLY A 493 3.19 5.01 2.89
C GLY A 493 3.66 6.31 2.25
N ARG A 494 3.98 6.30 0.97
CA ARG A 494 4.48 7.45 0.21
C ARG A 494 3.82 7.48 -1.16
N LEU A 495 3.36 8.66 -1.56
CA LEU A 495 2.71 8.87 -2.85
C LEU A 495 3.31 10.11 -3.51
N PRO A 496 4.26 9.94 -4.44
CA PRO A 496 4.69 11.02 -5.33
C PRO A 496 3.57 11.34 -6.32
N MET A 497 3.32 12.62 -6.51
CA MET A 497 2.27 13.13 -7.37
C MET A 497 2.82 14.29 -8.20
N ASN A 498 2.24 14.44 -9.39
CA ASN A 498 2.40 15.64 -10.21
C ASN A 498 1.06 16.37 -10.26
N SER A 499 1.08 17.69 -10.13
CA SER A 499 -0.01 18.59 -10.47
C SER A 499 0.32 19.28 -11.78
N VAL A 500 -0.41 18.91 -12.81
CA VAL A 500 -0.23 19.43 -14.15
C VAL A 500 -0.90 20.80 -14.31
N ILE A 501 -1.85 21.13 -13.44
CA ILE A 501 -2.61 22.39 -13.47
C ILE A 501 -2.88 22.88 -12.06
N GLY A 502 -2.61 24.17 -11.82
CA GLY A 502 -2.82 24.82 -10.53
C GLY A 502 -4.29 25.13 -10.19
N ASN A 503 -5.13 24.10 -10.11
CA ASN A 503 -6.50 24.20 -9.61
C ASN A 503 -6.67 23.41 -8.31
N ALA A 504 -7.71 23.75 -7.54
CA ALA A 504 -8.08 22.96 -6.38
C ALA A 504 -8.50 21.55 -6.81
N VAL A 505 -7.93 20.54 -6.16
CA VAL A 505 -8.27 19.12 -6.33
C VAL A 505 -8.55 18.52 -4.96
N ASP A 506 -9.61 17.72 -4.89
CA ASP A 506 -9.88 16.86 -3.73
C ASP A 506 -9.20 15.51 -3.94
N ILE A 507 -8.17 15.23 -3.14
CA ILE A 507 -7.38 14.00 -3.21
C ILE A 507 -7.76 13.11 -2.01
N PRO A 508 -8.22 11.87 -2.24
CA PRO A 508 -8.39 10.92 -1.16
C PRO A 508 -7.01 10.52 -0.65
N LEU A 509 -6.81 10.66 0.66
CA LEU A 509 -5.56 10.32 1.30
C LEU A 509 -5.63 8.91 1.87
N VAL A 510 -6.41 8.68 2.93
CA VAL A 510 -6.42 7.39 3.65
C VAL A 510 -7.81 7.08 4.18
N PHE A 511 -8.20 5.81 4.20
CA PHE A 511 -9.40 5.37 4.90
C PHE A 511 -9.11 5.18 6.39
N VAL A 512 -9.90 5.82 7.23
CA VAL A 512 -9.78 5.74 8.69
C VAL A 512 -11.05 5.08 9.23
N GLY A 513 -10.89 3.96 9.94
CA GLY A 513 -11.98 3.25 10.58
C GLY A 513 -12.44 3.91 11.89
N ALA A 514 -13.66 3.60 12.33
CA ALA A 514 -14.25 4.18 13.55
C ALA A 514 -13.45 3.85 14.82
N GLU A 515 -12.71 2.73 14.81
CA GLU A 515 -11.83 2.31 15.89
C GLU A 515 -10.62 3.24 16.11
N GLN A 516 -10.31 4.10 15.15
CA GLN A 516 -9.25 5.10 15.23
C GLN A 516 -9.73 6.44 15.78
N ALA A 517 -10.98 6.55 16.27
CA ALA A 517 -11.48 7.77 16.89
C ALA A 517 -10.56 8.25 18.03
N GLY A 518 -10.10 9.50 17.96
CA GLY A 518 -9.13 10.09 18.89
C GLY A 518 -7.66 9.77 18.61
N ALA A 519 -7.36 8.96 17.60
CA ALA A 519 -5.97 8.66 17.24
C ALA A 519 -5.28 9.89 16.64
N PRO A 520 -4.00 10.15 16.98
CA PRO A 520 -3.22 11.17 16.31
C PRO A 520 -2.80 10.70 14.92
N MET A 521 -2.81 11.63 13.97
CA MET A 521 -2.36 11.47 12.61
C MET A 521 -1.33 12.55 12.27
N THR A 522 -0.27 12.16 11.59
CA THR A 522 0.74 13.05 11.03
C THR A 522 0.69 12.97 9.52
N ILE A 523 0.56 14.13 8.86
CA ILE A 523 0.59 14.25 7.40
C ILE A 523 1.79 15.12 7.03
N SER A 524 2.69 14.55 6.25
CA SER A 524 3.86 15.22 5.70
C SER A 524 3.65 15.45 4.21
N LEU A 525 4.08 16.62 3.76
CA LEU A 525 4.01 17.05 2.37
C LEU A 525 5.38 17.58 1.98
N PHE A 526 5.90 17.13 0.85
CA PHE A 526 7.21 17.50 0.32
C PHE A 526 7.06 18.41 -0.90
N ASP A 527 7.95 19.41 -1.00
CA ASP A 527 8.17 20.24 -2.18
C ASP A 527 6.92 20.97 -2.70
N THR A 528 6.25 21.74 -1.84
CA THR A 528 5.18 22.61 -2.31
C THR A 528 5.77 23.92 -2.81
N ASP A 529 6.16 23.95 -4.07
CA ASP A 529 6.69 25.13 -4.71
C ASP A 529 5.93 25.46 -6.02
N SER A 530 6.59 26.06 -7.02
CA SER A 530 6.09 26.16 -8.40
C SER A 530 4.63 26.62 -8.59
N GLY A 531 4.17 27.52 -7.72
CA GLY A 531 2.85 28.13 -7.82
C GLY A 531 1.76 27.47 -6.97
N ALA A 532 2.08 26.45 -6.17
CA ALA A 532 1.17 25.91 -5.15
C ALA A 532 0.64 27.05 -4.25
N GLN A 533 -0.64 26.99 -3.90
CA GLN A 533 -1.30 28.08 -3.16
C GLN A 533 -1.90 27.61 -1.84
N PRO A 534 -1.78 28.41 -0.77
CA PRO A 534 -2.62 28.24 0.40
C PRO A 534 -4.10 28.61 0.14
N PRO A 535 -5.05 28.13 0.96
CA PRO A 535 -4.86 27.22 2.09
C PRO A 535 -4.95 25.75 1.67
N ILE A 536 -4.59 24.85 2.58
CA ILE A 536 -4.81 23.40 2.47
C ILE A 536 -5.87 22.97 3.49
N GLU A 537 -6.91 22.25 3.05
CA GLU A 537 -8.01 21.81 3.93
C GLU A 537 -8.09 20.28 3.99
N PHE A 538 -7.99 19.73 5.20
CA PHE A 538 -8.26 18.32 5.48
C PHE A 538 -9.68 18.12 6.01
N TYR A 539 -10.38 17.13 5.50
CA TYR A 539 -11.74 16.80 5.92
C TYR A 539 -12.05 15.31 5.73
N PHE A 540 -13.03 14.77 6.45
CA PHE A 540 -13.53 13.43 6.19
C PHE A 540 -14.74 13.49 5.26
N ASP A 541 -14.75 12.68 4.20
CA ASP A 541 -15.88 12.63 3.26
C ASP A 541 -17.20 12.12 3.87
N SER A 542 -17.11 11.39 4.97
CA SER A 542 -18.26 10.91 5.76
C SER A 542 -18.82 11.96 6.73
N ILE A 543 -18.15 13.11 6.88
CA ILE A 543 -18.56 14.20 7.77
C ILE A 543 -18.81 15.47 6.93
N ASN A 544 -19.86 16.22 7.28
CA ASN A 544 -20.05 17.55 6.67
C ASN A 544 -18.87 18.47 7.05
N LYS A 545 -18.21 19.09 6.06
CA LYS A 545 -17.07 20.00 6.29
C LYS A 545 -17.33 21.08 7.35
N ASN A 546 -18.57 21.60 7.44
CA ASN A 546 -18.93 22.60 8.45
C ASN A 546 -18.90 22.05 9.89
N ASN A 547 -19.03 20.74 10.05
CA ASN A 547 -18.95 20.07 11.35
C ASN A 547 -17.51 19.73 11.69
N TRP A 548 -16.71 19.32 10.70
CA TRP A 548 -15.30 19.00 10.89
C TRP A 548 -14.50 19.20 9.60
N SER A 549 -13.62 20.19 9.61
CA SER A 549 -12.49 20.31 8.69
C SER A 549 -11.35 21.06 9.37
N LYS A 550 -10.13 20.87 8.89
CA LYS A 550 -8.92 21.50 9.42
C LYS A 550 -8.19 22.20 8.28
N VAL A 551 -8.21 23.52 8.33
CA VAL A 551 -7.59 24.38 7.33
C VAL A 551 -6.24 24.84 7.86
N PHE A 552 -5.16 24.54 7.14
CA PHE A 552 -3.80 24.98 7.44
C PHE A 552 -3.32 26.00 6.43
N SER A 553 -2.24 26.71 6.78
CA SER A 553 -1.60 27.71 5.94
C SER A 553 -2.57 28.81 5.51
N ASN A 554 -3.50 29.23 6.38
CA ASN A 554 -4.56 30.21 6.06
C ASN A 554 -4.38 31.55 6.81
N PRO A 555 -3.38 32.39 6.46
CA PRO A 555 -3.17 33.65 7.16
C PRO A 555 -4.39 34.59 7.01
N PRO A 556 -4.77 35.35 8.06
CA PRO A 556 -4.04 35.56 9.32
C PRO A 556 -4.34 34.51 10.42
N ASP A 557 -5.15 33.50 10.14
CA ASP A 557 -5.52 32.49 11.12
C ASP A 557 -4.31 31.59 11.42
N ALA A 558 -4.16 31.20 12.69
CA ALA A 558 -3.13 30.26 13.10
C ALA A 558 -3.53 28.84 12.70
N ASP A 559 -2.53 28.00 12.41
CA ASP A 559 -2.77 26.59 12.13
C ASP A 559 -3.48 25.90 13.32
N PRO A 560 -4.44 24.99 13.03
CA PRO A 560 -5.31 24.42 14.06
C PRO A 560 -4.58 23.51 15.06
N ASP A 561 -3.37 23.07 14.75
CA ASP A 561 -2.52 22.29 15.66
C ASP A 561 -1.60 23.15 16.55
N GLY A 562 -1.65 24.48 16.41
CA GLY A 562 -0.87 25.43 17.18
C GLY A 562 0.63 25.42 16.91
N GLN A 563 1.09 24.68 15.89
CA GLN A 563 2.49 24.70 15.47
C GLN A 563 2.79 25.98 14.69
N VAL A 564 4.05 26.41 14.75
CA VAL A 564 4.54 27.62 14.07
C VAL A 564 5.84 27.32 13.34
N GLY A 565 6.16 28.11 12.32
CA GLY A 565 7.44 28.03 11.61
C GLY A 565 7.47 27.04 10.44
N ARG A 566 6.31 26.55 9.98
CA ARG A 566 6.20 25.88 8.68
C ARG A 566 6.65 26.83 7.57
N CYS A 567 7.26 26.28 6.53
CA CYS A 567 7.38 26.99 5.27
C CYS A 567 5.97 27.27 4.72
N GLU A 568 5.81 28.38 3.99
CA GLU A 568 4.54 28.72 3.37
C GLU A 568 4.34 27.86 2.12
N ILE A 569 3.13 27.34 1.91
CA ILE A 569 2.76 26.64 0.67
C ILE A 569 3.10 27.52 -0.53
N GLY A 570 3.76 26.95 -1.54
CA GLY A 570 4.31 27.66 -2.70
C GLY A 570 5.75 28.15 -2.51
N ASN A 571 6.30 28.07 -1.29
CA ASN A 571 7.67 28.47 -0.94
C ASN A 571 8.44 27.35 -0.20
N CYS A 572 7.92 26.13 -0.18
CA CYS A 572 8.55 24.98 0.46
C CYS A 572 9.44 24.20 -0.52
N ASN A 573 10.41 24.87 -1.15
CA ASN A 573 11.28 24.24 -2.14
C ASN A 573 12.21 23.18 -1.52
N ASP A 574 12.27 22.00 -2.15
CA ASP A 574 13.13 20.84 -1.85
C ASP A 574 13.15 20.46 -0.36
N GLN A 575 11.99 20.55 0.28
CA GLN A 575 11.88 20.26 1.71
C GLN A 575 10.50 19.78 2.12
N TRP A 576 10.48 19.03 3.21
CA TRP A 576 9.25 18.66 3.89
C TRP A 576 8.69 19.86 4.67
N VAL A 577 7.38 20.05 4.61
CA VAL A 577 6.67 20.96 5.52
C VAL A 577 6.97 20.53 6.96
N THR A 578 7.73 21.36 7.68
CA THR A 578 8.23 21.05 9.01
C THR A 578 7.85 22.16 10.01
N PRO A 579 7.17 21.84 11.13
CA PRO A 579 6.66 20.52 11.52
C PRO A 579 5.55 20.01 10.60
N ALA A 580 5.46 18.69 10.42
CA ALA A 580 4.38 18.05 9.67
C ALA A 580 3.00 18.39 10.27
N TYR A 581 1.94 18.30 9.47
CA TYR A 581 0.57 18.60 9.92
C TYR A 581 0.11 17.57 10.93
N GLN A 582 -0.39 18.04 12.09
CA GLN A 582 -0.91 17.18 13.14
C GLN A 582 -2.43 17.26 13.19
N LEU A 583 -3.07 16.11 13.09
CA LEU A 583 -4.53 15.96 13.16
C LEU A 583 -4.89 14.96 14.25
N THR A 584 -6.09 15.10 14.79
CA THR A 584 -6.72 14.08 15.64
C THR A 584 -7.97 13.59 14.94
N VAL A 585 -8.12 12.27 14.81
CA VAL A 585 -9.34 11.68 14.25
C VAL A 585 -10.52 12.06 15.17
N PRO A 586 -11.62 12.63 14.65
CA PRO A 586 -12.77 13.00 15.48
C PRO A 586 -13.45 11.75 16.07
N GLY A 587 -14.30 11.93 17.08
CA GLY A 587 -15.18 10.85 17.57
C GLY A 587 -15.10 10.52 19.05
N VAL A 588 -14.24 11.18 19.84
CA VAL A 588 -14.15 10.97 21.29
C VAL A 588 -15.20 11.80 22.03
N LEU A 589 -16.46 11.38 21.91
CA LEU A 589 -17.63 12.09 22.48
C LEU A 589 -17.61 12.21 24.00
N ASP A 590 -16.84 11.36 24.69
CA ASP A 590 -16.71 11.37 26.16
C ASP A 590 -16.13 12.68 26.70
N ASN A 591 -15.35 13.39 25.88
CA ASN A 591 -14.72 14.68 26.24
C ASN A 591 -15.51 15.89 25.74
N CYS A 592 -16.65 15.69 25.08
CA CYS A 592 -17.40 16.80 24.49
C CYS A 592 -17.97 17.76 25.55
N ASP A 593 -17.47 18.99 25.59
CA ASP A 593 -18.11 20.10 26.30
C ASP A 593 -19.28 20.65 25.46
N TYR A 594 -20.50 20.22 25.78
CA TYR A 594 -21.71 20.69 25.11
C TYR A 594 -21.98 22.19 25.26
N GLN A 595 -21.29 22.90 26.18
CA GLN A 595 -21.38 24.35 26.32
C GLN A 595 -20.36 25.08 25.44
N ASN A 596 -19.20 24.49 25.18
CA ASN A 596 -18.15 25.00 24.29
C ASN A 596 -17.67 23.88 23.36
N GLN A 597 -18.46 23.59 22.33
CA GLN A 597 -18.24 22.43 21.47
C GLN A 597 -16.92 22.55 20.71
N ASN A 598 -15.99 21.62 20.99
CA ASN A 598 -14.81 21.38 20.16
C ASN A 598 -15.19 20.37 19.07
N PRO A 599 -15.06 20.70 17.77
CA PRO A 599 -15.32 19.77 16.68
C PRO A 599 -14.62 18.41 16.81
N ASP A 600 -13.41 18.35 17.37
CA ASP A 600 -12.65 17.09 17.49
C ASP A 600 -13.28 16.14 18.52
N ASP A 601 -13.78 16.69 19.63
CA ASP A 601 -14.39 15.91 20.72
C ASP A 601 -15.90 15.73 20.54
N CYS A 602 -16.58 16.65 19.86
CA CYS A 602 -18.04 16.69 19.77
C CYS A 602 -18.61 16.16 18.44
N THR A 603 -17.76 15.79 17.47
CA THR A 603 -18.21 15.23 16.20
C THR A 603 -18.17 13.70 16.24
N PRO A 604 -19.30 13.00 16.07
CA PRO A 604 -19.30 11.55 15.99
C PRO A 604 -18.59 11.08 14.72
N PHE A 605 -17.76 10.05 14.84
CA PHE A 605 -17.05 9.46 13.72
C PHE A 605 -17.37 7.96 13.60
N TYR A 606 -17.77 7.55 12.41
CA TYR A 606 -18.13 6.16 12.08
C TYR A 606 -17.22 5.56 11.01
N GLY A 607 -16.08 6.19 10.76
CA GLY A 607 -15.18 5.87 9.65
C GLY A 607 -15.43 6.75 8.43
N GLY A 608 -14.41 6.87 7.58
CA GLY A 608 -14.46 7.68 6.36
C GLY A 608 -13.08 7.83 5.72
N ARG A 609 -13.05 8.36 4.50
CA ARG A 609 -11.79 8.72 3.85
C ARG A 609 -11.40 10.12 4.28
N LEU A 610 -10.18 10.26 4.77
CA LEU A 610 -9.55 11.56 4.88
C LEU A 610 -9.27 12.07 3.47
N MET A 611 -9.80 13.24 3.17
CA MET A 611 -9.61 13.97 1.93
C MET A 611 -8.75 15.19 2.21
N VAL A 612 -7.97 15.61 1.21
CA VAL A 612 -7.32 16.91 1.18
C VAL A 612 -7.83 17.72 0.01
N ASN A 613 -8.26 18.96 0.27
CA ASN A 613 -8.42 19.97 -0.77
C ASN A 613 -7.09 20.72 -0.88
N TYR A 614 -6.43 20.54 -2.02
CA TYR A 614 -5.09 21.07 -2.27
C TYR A 614 -5.05 21.79 -3.62
N ILE A 615 -4.37 22.93 -3.68
CA ILE A 615 -4.06 23.67 -4.91
C ILE A 615 -2.57 23.48 -5.15
N GLY A 616 -2.23 22.49 -5.98
CA GLY A 616 -0.85 22.29 -6.46
C GLY A 616 -0.41 23.44 -7.35
N GLY A 617 0.90 23.54 -7.60
CA GLY A 617 1.40 24.41 -8.66
C GLY A 617 1.02 23.89 -10.06
N GLU A 618 1.22 24.73 -11.07
CA GLU A 618 1.06 24.31 -12.47
C GLU A 618 2.38 23.67 -12.92
N TYR A 619 2.34 22.37 -13.26
CA TYR A 619 3.51 21.51 -13.52
C TYR A 619 4.44 21.38 -12.30
N ASP A 620 3.82 21.19 -11.15
CA ASP A 620 4.47 21.10 -9.84
C ASP A 620 4.37 19.67 -9.30
N SER A 621 5.49 19.15 -8.79
CA SER A 621 5.57 17.80 -8.28
C SER A 621 5.80 17.81 -6.78
N TYR A 622 5.05 16.96 -6.07
CA TYR A 622 5.05 16.92 -4.62
C TYR A 622 4.82 15.49 -4.13
N SER A 623 5.20 15.22 -2.89
CA SER A 623 5.03 13.88 -2.31
C SER A 623 4.27 13.93 -0.99
N TRP A 624 3.30 13.02 -0.85
CA TRP A 624 2.61 12.78 0.41
C TRP A 624 3.28 11.66 1.22
N GLN A 625 3.32 11.84 2.53
CA GLN A 625 3.57 10.77 3.47
C GLN A 625 2.61 10.88 4.65
N ILE A 626 1.94 9.79 4.99
CA ILE A 626 0.92 9.80 6.05
C ILE A 626 1.23 8.74 7.08
N GLN A 627 1.09 9.15 8.35
CA GLN A 627 1.24 8.28 9.48
C GLN A 627 0.03 8.38 10.39
N ILE A 628 -0.58 7.23 10.66
CA ILE A 628 -1.61 7.06 11.69
C ILE A 628 -1.03 6.05 12.67
N SER A 629 -1.26 6.25 13.97
CA SER A 629 -0.84 5.27 14.97
C SER A 629 -1.53 3.93 14.72
N GLY A 630 -0.83 3.02 14.02
CA GLY A 630 -1.35 1.71 13.63
C GLY A 630 -1.48 0.76 14.82
N LEU A 631 -2.42 -0.20 14.71
CA LEU A 631 -2.47 -1.34 15.61
C LEU A 631 -1.43 -2.38 15.17
N PRO A 632 -0.59 -2.90 16.09
CA PRO A 632 0.34 -3.96 15.75
C PRO A 632 -0.40 -5.24 15.36
N PHE A 633 0.18 -6.03 14.45
CA PHE A 633 -0.40 -7.32 14.03
C PHE A 633 0.63 -8.45 14.08
N LEU A 634 0.15 -9.69 14.25
CA LEU A 634 1.01 -10.89 14.24
C LEU A 634 1.32 -11.28 12.80
N VAL A 635 2.60 -11.46 12.51
CA VAL A 635 3.12 -12.05 11.26
C VAL A 635 3.28 -13.56 11.42
N ARG A 636 3.43 -14.04 12.65
CA ARG A 636 3.55 -15.46 12.99
C ARG A 636 3.13 -15.77 14.41
#